data_AF-A0A8K0NIP3-F1
#
_entry.id   AF-A0A8K0NIP3-F1
#
_cell.length_a   1.000
_cell.length_b   1.000
_cell.length_c   1.000
_cell.angle_alpha   90.00
_cell.angle_beta   90.00
_cell.angle_gamma   90.00
#
_symmetry.space_group_name_H-M   'P 1'
#
loop_
_entity.id
_entity.type
_entity.pdbx_description
1 polymer ?
#
loop_
_entity_poly.entity_id
_entity_poly.type
_entity_poly.pdbx_seq_one_letter_code
_entity_poly.pdbx_strand_id
1 'polypeptide(L)'
;MWTGLIRRFSADDAKACGEWDAEGDQGKDGINGVFEPAERRAVCASPFRPPPLEPLVLHGYRSSTPHPCRLLSAAVAEEIRAMIPERLRIAEDWRLVYSLEQDGASLSTLYQKCRSYDGRRAGFVLVVKDQEGG
;
A
#
# COMPACT_ATOMS: atom_id res chain seq x y z
N MET A 1 -10.33 0.35 32.62
CA MET A 1 -10.71 1.65 32.04
C MET A 1 -10.65 1.52 30.53
N TRP A 2 -11.80 1.29 29.90
CA TRP A 2 -11.94 1.18 28.43
C TRP A 2 -12.83 2.34 27.99
N THR A 3 -12.37 3.18 27.07
CA THR A 3 -13.21 4.17 26.40
C THR A 3 -13.17 3.90 24.91
N GLY A 4 -14.13 3.12 24.43
CA GLY A 4 -14.40 2.95 23.01
C GLY A 4 -15.06 4.20 22.46
N LEU A 5 -14.33 4.96 21.65
CA LEU A 5 -14.90 6.04 20.84
C LEU A 5 -15.69 5.41 19.68
N ILE A 6 -16.98 5.19 19.89
CA ILE A 6 -17.93 4.90 18.80
C ILE A 6 -18.30 6.24 18.16
N ARG A 7 -17.71 6.55 17.00
CA ARG A 7 -18.19 7.62 16.12
C ARG A 7 -19.46 7.14 15.43
N ARG A 8 -20.61 7.57 15.93
CA ARG A 8 -21.89 7.53 15.19
C ARG A 8 -21.83 8.67 14.17
N PHE A 9 -21.75 8.35 12.88
CA PHE A 9 -22.06 9.32 11.83
C PHE A 9 -23.60 9.38 11.72
N SER A 10 -24.21 10.38 12.37
CA SER A 10 -25.57 10.84 12.03
C SER A 10 -25.42 11.83 10.88
N ALA A 11 -26.03 11.52 9.73
CA ALA A 11 -26.29 12.51 8.70
C ALA A 11 -27.80 12.77 8.72
N ASP A 12 -28.22 13.67 9.61
CA ASP A 12 -29.57 14.23 9.63
C ASP A 12 -29.56 15.60 8.96
N ASP A 13 -30.56 15.78 8.09
CA ASP A 13 -31.11 17.00 7.49
C ASP A 13 -30.18 17.99 6.78
N ALA A 14 -30.01 17.76 5.47
CA ALA A 14 -29.90 18.85 4.49
C ALA A 14 -31.25 19.02 3.77
N LYS A 15 -32.19 19.72 4.42
CA LYS A 15 -33.36 20.28 3.74
C LYS A 15 -32.95 21.50 2.92
N ALA A 16 -33.01 21.40 1.59
CA ALA A 16 -33.15 22.55 0.71
C ALA A 16 -33.92 22.18 -0.58
N CYS A 17 -35.17 22.65 -0.61
CA CYS A 17 -35.96 23.16 -1.73
C CYS A 17 -35.93 22.46 -3.11
N GLY A 18 -37.08 21.91 -3.50
CA GLY A 18 -37.42 21.56 -4.88
C GLY A 18 -38.86 21.05 -4.97
N GLU A 19 -39.79 21.96 -5.24
CA GLU A 19 -41.19 21.68 -5.57
C GLU A 19 -41.28 21.01 -6.96
N TRP A 20 -41.78 19.76 -7.02
CA TRP A 20 -42.04 19.05 -8.28
C TRP A 20 -43.39 18.34 -8.16
N ASP A 21 -44.29 18.69 -9.07
CA ASP A 21 -45.67 18.23 -9.18
C ASP A 21 -45.80 16.70 -9.25
N ALA A 22 -46.81 16.19 -8.56
CA ALA A 22 -47.17 14.77 -8.55
C ALA A 22 -48.22 14.48 -9.64
N GLU A 23 -47.81 13.84 -10.74
CA GLU A 23 -48.75 13.18 -11.64
C GLU A 23 -48.11 11.93 -12.25
N GLY A 24 -48.80 10.78 -12.14
CA GLY A 24 -48.44 9.54 -12.84
C GLY A 24 -48.12 8.34 -11.95
N ASP A 25 -49.16 7.73 -11.38
CA ASP A 25 -49.15 6.31 -10.99
C ASP A 25 -49.18 5.44 -12.25
N GLN A 26 -48.19 4.55 -12.41
CA GLN A 26 -48.32 3.28 -13.13
C GLN A 26 -47.03 2.42 -13.02
N GLY A 27 -47.12 1.30 -12.31
CA GLY A 27 -46.30 0.10 -12.60
C GLY A 27 -44.96 -0.07 -11.86
N LYS A 28 -44.91 0.09 -10.53
CA LYS A 28 -43.76 -0.35 -9.71
C LYS A 28 -44.13 -1.60 -8.92
N ASP A 29 -43.88 -2.76 -9.49
CA ASP A 29 -44.11 -4.10 -8.92
C ASP A 29 -43.02 -4.53 -7.90
N GLY A 30 -42.10 -3.63 -7.53
CA GLY A 30 -41.01 -3.90 -6.58
C GLY A 30 -39.88 -4.79 -7.14
N ILE A 31 -40.06 -5.32 -8.36
CA ILE A 31 -39.12 -6.16 -9.10
C ILE A 31 -38.63 -5.46 -10.37
N ASN A 32 -39.50 -4.74 -11.08
CA ASN A 32 -39.20 -3.89 -12.23
C ASN A 32 -39.43 -2.42 -11.84
N GLY A 33 -38.34 -1.69 -11.62
CA GLY A 33 -38.38 -0.32 -11.09
C GLY A 33 -37.93 -0.20 -9.63
N VAL A 34 -37.06 -1.12 -9.17
CA VAL A 34 -36.24 -0.92 -7.96
C VAL A 34 -35.66 0.49 -8.01
N PHE A 35 -35.81 1.24 -6.92
CA PHE A 35 -35.31 2.60 -6.81
C PHE A 35 -33.80 2.61 -7.07
N GLU A 36 -33.43 3.01 -8.27
CA GLU A 36 -32.09 3.42 -8.64
C GLU A 36 -32.02 4.93 -8.41
N PRO A 37 -31.47 5.42 -7.28
CA PRO A 37 -31.23 6.84 -7.12
C PRO A 37 -30.42 7.31 -8.32
N ALA A 38 -30.88 8.39 -8.96
CA ALA A 38 -30.27 8.96 -10.18
C ALA A 38 -28.77 9.27 -10.01
N GLU A 39 -28.30 9.36 -8.77
CA GLU A 39 -26.91 9.58 -8.39
C GLU A 39 -26.00 8.34 -8.53
N ARG A 40 -26.52 7.14 -8.81
CA ARG A 40 -25.67 5.92 -8.93
C ARG A 40 -24.74 5.88 -10.14
N ARG A 41 -24.89 6.76 -11.14
CA ARG A 41 -23.99 6.78 -12.30
C ARG A 41 -22.66 7.51 -12.09
N ALA A 42 -22.47 8.17 -10.95
CA ALA A 42 -21.20 8.82 -10.61
C ALA A 42 -20.90 8.74 -9.12
N VAL A 43 -21.24 7.63 -8.44
CA VAL A 43 -20.74 7.39 -7.08
C VAL A 43 -19.28 7.00 -7.20
N CYS A 44 -18.48 8.06 -7.22
CA CYS A 44 -17.10 8.16 -6.80
C CYS A 44 -16.64 6.91 -6.05
N ALA A 45 -15.56 6.30 -6.54
CA ALA A 45 -14.71 5.49 -5.68
C ALA A 45 -14.61 6.18 -4.33
N SER A 46 -14.90 5.45 -3.24
CA SER A 46 -14.97 5.94 -1.87
C SER A 46 -14.08 7.17 -1.64
N PRO A 47 -14.57 8.26 -1.01
CA PRO A 47 -13.74 9.42 -0.68
C PRO A 47 -12.56 9.07 0.24
N PHE A 48 -12.51 7.82 0.74
CA PHE A 48 -11.41 7.23 1.48
C PHE A 48 -10.59 6.22 0.67
N ARG A 49 -10.58 6.29 -0.66
CA ARG A 49 -9.57 5.56 -1.43
C ARG A 49 -8.23 6.24 -1.10
N PRO A 50 -7.31 5.56 -0.38
CA PRO A 50 -6.01 6.13 -0.12
C PRO A 50 -5.33 6.42 -1.47
N PRO A 51 -4.58 7.52 -1.58
CA PRO A 51 -3.83 7.80 -2.79
C PRO A 51 -2.95 6.60 -3.17
N PRO A 52 -2.66 6.39 -4.46
CA PRO A 52 -1.71 5.37 -4.86
C PRO A 52 -0.39 5.60 -4.12
N LEU A 53 0.22 4.52 -3.63
CA LEU A 53 1.47 4.61 -2.89
C LEU A 53 2.58 5.15 -3.80
N GLU A 54 3.51 5.91 -3.23
CA GLU A 54 4.68 6.37 -3.96
C GLU A 54 5.54 5.17 -4.40
N PRO A 55 6.28 5.31 -5.51
CA PRO A 55 7.17 4.26 -5.99
C PRO A 55 8.34 4.05 -5.03
N LEU A 56 8.78 2.81 -4.89
CA LEU A 56 9.92 2.44 -4.07
C LEU A 56 11.23 3.08 -4.54
N VAL A 57 12.00 3.58 -3.58
CA VAL A 57 13.35 4.10 -3.81
C VAL A 57 14.36 3.19 -3.13
N LEU A 58 15.29 2.65 -3.92
CA LEU A 58 16.34 1.75 -3.45
C LEU A 58 17.64 2.54 -3.17
N HIS A 59 18.10 2.51 -1.93
CA HIS A 59 19.30 3.20 -1.46
C HIS A 59 20.42 2.24 -1.08
N GLY A 60 21.67 2.74 -1.12
CA GLY A 60 22.84 2.08 -0.54
C GLY A 60 23.77 1.36 -1.53
N TYR A 61 23.38 1.21 -2.80
CA TYR A 61 24.34 0.80 -3.82
C TYR A 61 25.38 1.91 -4.07
N ARG A 62 26.67 1.57 -3.94
CA ARG A 62 27.78 2.45 -4.31
C ARG A 62 27.86 2.58 -5.82
N SER A 63 28.34 3.73 -6.30
CA SER A 63 28.61 3.95 -7.74
C SER A 63 29.63 2.95 -8.29
N SER A 64 30.56 2.47 -7.46
CA SER A 64 31.54 1.44 -7.81
C SER A 64 30.96 0.03 -7.93
N THR A 65 29.77 -0.23 -7.39
CA THR A 65 29.16 -1.57 -7.45
C THR A 65 28.64 -1.83 -8.87
N PRO A 66 29.14 -2.87 -9.57
CA PRO A 66 28.73 -3.19 -10.92
C PRO A 66 27.25 -3.54 -10.99
N HIS A 67 26.61 -3.22 -12.12
CA HIS A 67 25.19 -3.46 -12.36
C HIS A 67 24.74 -4.92 -12.12
N PRO A 68 25.45 -5.97 -12.59
CA PRO A 68 25.02 -7.35 -12.35
C PRO A 68 25.03 -7.78 -10.87
N CYS A 69 25.78 -7.08 -10.00
CA CYS A 69 25.79 -7.34 -8.56
C CYS A 69 24.65 -6.60 -7.83
N ARG A 70 23.86 -5.77 -8.53
CA ARG A 70 22.65 -5.12 -8.00
C ARG A 70 21.45 -6.02 -8.25
N LEU A 71 21.24 -6.96 -7.33
CA LEU A 71 20.26 -8.04 -7.51
C LEU A 71 18.82 -7.55 -7.46
N LEU A 72 18.54 -6.55 -6.62
CA LEU A 72 17.19 -6.02 -6.44
C LEU A 72 16.95 -4.83 -7.38
N SER A 73 16.07 -5.03 -8.36
CA SER A 73 15.56 -3.96 -9.22
C SER A 73 14.31 -3.31 -8.60
N ALA A 74 13.97 -2.09 -9.02
CA ALA A 74 12.78 -1.38 -8.53
C ALA A 74 11.48 -2.15 -8.86
N ALA A 75 11.40 -2.76 -10.05
CA ALA A 75 10.23 -3.56 -10.44
C ALA A 75 10.02 -4.77 -9.53
N VAL A 76 11.08 -5.54 -9.26
CA VAL A 76 11.02 -6.71 -8.37
C VAL A 76 10.73 -6.27 -6.93
N ALA A 77 11.30 -5.16 -6.48
CA ALA A 77 11.01 -4.63 -5.14
C ALA A 77 9.53 -4.28 -4.98
N GLU A 78 8.89 -3.74 -6.01
CA GLU A 78 7.45 -3.43 -6.01
C GLU A 78 6.58 -4.69 -5.95
N GLU A 79 6.96 -5.74 -6.67
CA GLU A 79 6.28 -7.04 -6.59
C GLU A 79 6.40 -7.65 -5.19
N ILE A 80 7.60 -7.59 -4.59
CA ILE A 80 7.82 -8.03 -3.21
C ILE A 80 6.98 -7.19 -2.25
N ARG A 81 6.87 -5.87 -2.46
CA ARG A 81 6.06 -4.98 -1.62
C ARG A 81 4.59 -5.39 -1.60
N ALA A 82 4.04 -5.84 -2.73
CA ALA A 82 2.66 -6.34 -2.77
C ALA A 82 2.43 -7.57 -1.86
N MET A 83 3.48 -8.36 -1.60
CA MET A 83 3.46 -9.57 -0.76
C MET A 83 3.75 -9.29 0.72
N ILE A 84 4.22 -8.09 1.05
CA ILE A 84 4.59 -7.69 2.42
C ILE A 84 3.33 -7.21 3.19
N PRO A 85 3.26 -7.39 4.54
CA PRO A 85 2.14 -6.90 5.34
C PRO A 85 1.86 -5.40 5.16
N GLU A 86 0.57 -5.01 5.14
CA GLU A 86 0.10 -3.66 4.78
C GLU A 86 0.84 -2.51 5.49
N ARG A 87 1.12 -2.67 6.79
CA ARG A 87 1.83 -1.65 7.58
C ARG A 87 3.23 -1.34 7.03
N LEU A 88 3.91 -2.34 6.45
CA LEU A 88 5.25 -2.18 5.88
C LEU A 88 5.21 -1.71 4.42
N ARG A 89 4.05 -1.78 3.73
CA ARG A 89 3.89 -1.34 2.34
C ARG A 89 3.97 0.17 2.16
N ILE A 90 3.71 0.90 3.24
CA ILE A 90 3.78 2.37 3.30
C ILE A 90 5.25 2.84 3.27
N ALA A 91 6.21 1.98 3.61
CA ALA A 91 7.62 2.36 3.58
C ALA A 91 8.16 2.37 2.13
N GLU A 92 8.48 3.57 1.66
CA GLU A 92 8.97 3.84 0.30
C GLU A 92 10.48 3.64 0.16
N ASP A 93 11.22 3.96 1.22
CA ASP A 93 12.68 3.90 1.23
C ASP A 93 13.18 2.53 1.67
N TRP A 94 13.71 1.77 0.71
CA TRP A 94 14.38 0.51 0.99
C TRP A 94 15.89 0.74 1.00
N ARG A 95 16.56 0.31 2.07
CA ARG A 95 17.99 0.53 2.27
C ARG A 95 18.75 -0.77 2.23
N LEU A 96 19.78 -0.83 1.40
CA LEU A 96 20.74 -1.92 1.39
C LEU A 96 21.55 -1.91 2.69
N VAL A 97 21.31 -2.92 3.53
CA VAL A 97 22.04 -3.09 4.80
C VAL A 97 23.39 -3.77 4.55
N TYR A 98 23.40 -4.77 3.68
CA TYR A 98 24.55 -5.63 3.44
C TYR A 98 24.59 -6.11 2.00
N SER A 99 25.79 -6.13 1.40
CA SER A 99 26.03 -6.74 0.08
C SER A 99 27.40 -7.40 0.06
N LEU A 100 27.48 -8.60 -0.50
CA LEU A 100 28.75 -9.32 -0.64
C LEU A 100 29.78 -8.53 -1.45
N GLU A 101 29.33 -7.79 -2.46
CA GLU A 101 30.19 -6.96 -3.31
C GLU A 101 30.78 -5.74 -2.56
N GLN A 102 30.06 -5.20 -1.58
CA GLN A 102 30.49 -4.01 -0.84
C GLN A 102 31.18 -4.32 0.49
N ASP A 103 30.76 -5.40 1.14
CA ASP A 103 31.08 -5.70 2.53
C ASP A 103 31.87 -7.01 2.70
N GLY A 104 32.12 -7.71 1.59
CA GLY A 104 32.80 -9.00 1.56
C GLY A 104 31.91 -10.18 1.93
N ALA A 105 32.45 -11.39 1.84
CA ALA A 105 31.73 -12.63 2.13
C ALA A 105 32.01 -13.11 3.57
N SER A 106 31.40 -12.45 4.57
CA SER A 106 31.52 -12.88 5.97
C SER A 106 30.22 -12.72 6.75
N LEU A 107 29.82 -13.78 7.46
CA LEU A 107 28.70 -13.71 8.40
C LEU A 107 29.00 -12.74 9.55
N SER A 108 30.27 -12.57 9.95
CA SER A 108 30.62 -11.65 11.03
C SER A 108 30.30 -10.20 10.66
N THR A 109 30.58 -9.78 9.42
CA THR A 109 30.31 -8.43 8.95
C THR A 109 28.80 -8.22 8.74
N LEU A 110 28.09 -9.22 8.24
CA LEU A 110 26.62 -9.22 8.17
C LEU A 110 26.00 -8.97 9.55
N TYR A 111 26.34 -9.80 10.54
CA TYR A 111 25.79 -9.65 11.89
C TYR A 111 26.17 -8.32 12.53
N GLN A 112 27.41 -7.85 12.34
CA GLN A 112 27.85 -6.56 12.85
C GLN A 112 27.02 -5.40 12.30
N LYS A 113 26.69 -5.41 11.01
CA LYS A 113 25.83 -4.38 10.40
C LYS A 113 24.38 -4.47 10.88
N CYS A 114 23.84 -5.67 11.00
CA CYS A 114 22.46 -5.90 11.45
C CYS A 114 22.22 -5.47 12.91
N ARG A 115 23.24 -5.43 13.77
CA ARG A 115 23.12 -4.98 15.17
C ARG A 115 22.47 -3.61 15.34
N SER A 116 22.63 -2.70 14.39
CA SER A 116 22.02 -1.36 14.46
C SER A 116 20.48 -1.39 14.42
N TYR A 117 19.91 -2.48 13.95
CA TYR A 117 18.48 -2.70 13.80
C TYR A 117 17.90 -3.61 14.88
N ASP A 118 18.72 -4.07 15.83
CA ASP A 118 18.24 -4.86 16.96
C ASP A 118 17.24 -4.06 17.81
N GLY A 119 16.19 -4.73 18.26
CA GLY A 119 15.06 -4.11 18.97
C GLY A 119 14.20 -3.15 18.14
N ARG A 120 14.52 -2.89 16.85
CA ARG A 120 13.68 -2.07 15.96
C ARG A 120 12.63 -2.93 15.27
N ARG A 121 11.44 -2.37 15.09
CA ARG A 121 10.39 -2.99 14.27
C ARG A 121 10.65 -2.71 12.79
N ALA A 122 11.58 -3.45 12.20
CA ALA A 122 11.93 -3.39 10.78
C ALA A 122 11.60 -4.71 10.08
N GLY A 123 11.24 -4.62 8.79
CA GLY A 123 11.19 -5.78 7.89
C GLY A 123 12.51 -5.95 7.17
N PHE A 124 12.93 -7.19 6.94
CA PHE A 124 14.13 -7.50 6.16
C PHE A 124 13.75 -8.33 4.95
N VAL A 125 14.37 -8.01 3.82
CA VAL A 125 14.28 -8.79 2.58
C VAL A 125 15.67 -9.32 2.30
N LEU A 126 15.79 -10.65 2.17
CA LEU A 126 17.03 -11.31 1.78
C LEU A 126 16.92 -11.69 0.31
N VAL A 127 17.83 -11.19 -0.50
CA VAL A 127 17.92 -11.50 -1.94
C VAL A 127 19.16 -12.33 -2.15
N VAL A 128 18.98 -13.52 -2.72
CA VAL A 128 20.05 -14.44 -3.08
C VAL A 128 19.98 -14.66 -4.57
N LYS A 129 21.13 -14.53 -5.24
CA LYS A 129 21.29 -14.93 -6.63
C LYS A 129 22.26 -16.10 -6.68
N ASP A 130 21.87 -17.18 -7.33
CA ASP A 130 22.74 -18.34 -7.50
C ASP A 130 23.76 -18.13 -8.64
N GLN A 131 24.62 -19.13 -8.88
CA GLN A 131 25.60 -19.06 -9.97
C GLN A 131 24.98 -19.26 -11.36
N GLU A 132 23.81 -19.90 -11.43
CA GLU A 132 23.07 -20.17 -12.65
C GLU A 132 22.23 -18.96 -13.09
N GLY A 133 22.09 -17.96 -12.22
CA GLY A 133 21.39 -16.71 -12.46
C GLY A 133 19.96 -16.66 -11.92
N GLY A 134 19.56 -17.64 -11.11
CA GLY A 134 18.29 -17.67 -10.37
C GLY A 134 18.25 -16.73 -9.18
#